data_AF-A0A8J2L1N9-F1
#
_entry.id   AF-A0A8J2L1N9-F1
#
_cell.length_a   1.000
_cell.length_b   1.000
_cell.length_c   1.000
_cell.angle_alpha   90.00
_cell.angle_beta   90.00
_cell.angle_gamma   90.00
#
_symmetry.space_group_name_H-M   'P 1'
#
loop_
_entity.id
_entity.type
_entity.pdbx_description
1 polymer ?
#
loop_
_entity_poly.entity_id
_entity_poly.type
_entity_poly.pdbx_seq_one_letter_code
_entity_poly.pdbx_strand_id
1 'polypeptide(L)'
;YNAYTSFVKPILHRKNLKIQPYAEVVKILYSPDNSKAIGVEYIFDERKDKPRKVFANKEVIICAGALNTPKLLQLSGIGPKDLLTSLNIPIVRDLPVGENFQDIIGTPFMGTYVQENTSLVAERDMGIGIIADEAEQND
;
A
#
# COMPACT_ATOMS: atom_id res chain seq x y z
N TYR A 1 -15.86 -0.04 -12.60
CA TYR A 1 -14.86 0.75 -13.36
C TYR A 1 -13.72 1.13 -12.42
N ASN A 2 -12.47 0.93 -12.83
CA ASN A 2 -11.30 1.36 -12.05
C ASN A 2 -10.50 2.42 -12.82
N ALA A 3 -9.58 3.09 -12.14
CA ALA A 3 -8.78 4.17 -12.73
C ALA A 3 -8.02 3.73 -14.00
N TYR A 4 -7.51 2.50 -14.03
CA TYR A 4 -6.84 1.96 -15.20
C TYR A 4 -7.77 1.87 -16.42
N THR A 5 -8.95 1.26 -16.27
CA THR A 5 -9.92 1.11 -17.36
C THR A 5 -10.42 2.44 -17.90
N SER A 6 -10.52 3.46 -17.04
CA SER A 6 -11.06 4.78 -17.40
C SER A 6 -10.00 5.71 -18.01
N PHE A 7 -8.79 5.76 -17.45
CA PHE A 7 -7.80 6.78 -17.83
C PHE A 7 -6.62 6.22 -18.65
N VAL A 8 -6.25 4.96 -18.44
CA VAL A 8 -5.02 4.39 -19.00
C VAL A 8 -5.32 3.52 -20.21
N LYS A 9 -6.23 2.56 -20.07
CA LYS A 9 -6.61 1.62 -21.12
C LYS A 9 -6.99 2.30 -22.45
N PRO A 10 -7.78 3.40 -22.48
CA PRO A 10 -8.16 4.05 -23.74
C PRO A 10 -6.99 4.69 -24.49
N ILE A 11 -5.89 5.04 -23.81
CA ILE A 11 -4.76 5.78 -24.39
C ILE A 11 -3.48 4.95 -24.53
N LEU A 12 -3.53 3.63 -24.31
CA LEU A 12 -2.37 2.74 -24.43
C LEU A 12 -1.69 2.77 -25.80
N HIS A 13 -2.44 3.13 -26.85
CA HIS A 13 -1.92 3.23 -28.21
C HIS A 13 -0.96 4.42 -28.41
N ARG A 14 -0.90 5.38 -27.47
CA ARG A 14 -0.05 6.57 -27.59
C ARG A 14 1.42 6.20 -27.35
N LYS A 15 2.27 6.46 -28.34
CA LYS A 15 3.72 6.11 -28.31
C LYS A 15 4.53 6.80 -27.19
N ASN A 16 4.02 7.90 -26.63
CA ASN A 16 4.66 8.64 -25.55
C ASN A 16 4.28 8.13 -24.14
N LEU A 17 3.40 7.14 -24.02
CA LEU A 17 3.07 6.47 -22.77
C LEU A 17 3.71 5.08 -22.76
N LYS A 18 4.55 4.81 -21.77
CA LYS A 18 5.12 3.48 -21.52
C LYS A 18 4.64 3.00 -20.16
N ILE A 19 4.13 1.79 -20.12
CA ILE A 19 3.68 1.15 -18.87
C ILE A 19 4.51 -0.09 -18.69
N GLN A 20 5.11 -0.19 -17.50
CA GLN A 20 5.90 -1.33 -17.12
C GLN A 20 5.26 -2.00 -15.90
N PRO A 21 4.40 -3.02 -16.09
CA PRO A 21 3.92 -3.82 -14.97
C PRO A 21 5.07 -4.66 -14.40
N TYR A 22 4.86 -5.17 -13.18
CA TYR A 22 5.80 -6.04 -12.45
C TYR A 22 7.18 -5.41 -12.19
N ALA A 23 7.25 -4.07 -12.19
CA ALA A 23 8.45 -3.30 -11.87
C ALA A 23 8.27 -2.60 -10.52
N GLU A 24 8.75 -3.22 -9.44
CA GLU A 24 8.70 -2.63 -8.11
C GLU A 24 9.85 -1.61 -7.96
N VAL A 25 9.50 -0.34 -7.74
CA VAL A 25 10.48 0.71 -7.47
C VAL A 25 11.00 0.56 -6.04
N VAL A 26 12.31 0.45 -5.89
CA VAL A 26 12.96 0.19 -4.59
C VAL A 26 13.77 1.38 -4.08
N LYS A 27 14.17 2.30 -4.95
CA LYS A 27 14.97 3.48 -4.57
C LYS A 27 14.83 4.64 -5.55
N ILE A 28 14.83 5.87 -5.05
CA ILE A 28 14.92 7.10 -5.85
C ILE A 28 16.39 7.47 -6.04
N LEU A 29 16.72 7.89 -7.27
CA LEU A 29 18.05 8.37 -7.62
C LEU A 29 18.08 9.90 -7.57
N TYR A 30 19.13 10.45 -6.99
CA TYR A 30 19.32 11.90 -6.86
C TYR A 30 20.55 12.38 -7.62
N SER A 31 20.58 13.69 -7.90
CA SER A 31 21.80 14.39 -8.34
C SER A 31 22.90 14.31 -7.27
N PRO A 32 24.19 14.53 -7.63
CA PRO A 32 25.30 14.41 -6.68
C PRO A 32 25.19 15.32 -5.43
N ASP A 33 24.51 16.45 -5.56
CA ASP A 33 24.22 17.42 -4.49
C ASP A 33 22.91 17.13 -3.74
N ASN A 34 22.20 16.03 -4.07
CA ASN A 34 20.91 15.63 -3.54
C ASN A 34 19.79 16.69 -3.69
N SER A 35 19.95 17.66 -4.59
CA SER A 35 18.96 18.73 -4.79
C SER A 35 17.78 18.30 -5.66
N LYS A 36 17.95 17.27 -6.51
CA LYS A 36 16.96 16.86 -7.49
C LYS A 36 16.86 15.33 -7.63
N ALA A 37 15.63 14.81 -7.74
CA ALA A 37 15.39 13.45 -8.17
C ALA A 37 15.60 13.32 -9.70
N ILE A 38 16.45 12.39 -10.11
CA ILE A 38 16.85 12.19 -11.52
C ILE A 38 16.36 10.87 -12.11
N GLY A 39 15.78 10.00 -11.29
CA GLY A 39 15.33 8.68 -11.73
C GLY A 39 14.96 7.77 -10.58
N VAL A 40 14.77 6.49 -10.90
CA VAL A 40 14.47 5.44 -9.93
C VAL A 40 15.22 4.15 -10.27
N GLU A 41 15.51 3.37 -9.23
CA GLU A 41 15.89 1.97 -9.31
C GLU A 41 14.66 1.10 -9.07
N TYR A 42 14.49 0.08 -9.89
CA TYR A 42 13.38 -0.85 -9.79
C TYR A 42 13.82 -2.29 -10.06
N ILE A 43 13.07 -3.25 -9.54
CA ILE A 43 13.30 -4.69 -9.69
C ILE A 43 12.13 -5.28 -10.49
N PHE A 44 12.44 -6.16 -11.42
CA PHE A 44 11.43 -6.94 -12.13
C PHE A 44 11.12 -8.22 -11.36
N ASP A 45 9.86 -8.43 -11.02
CA ASP A 45 9.39 -9.63 -10.32
C ASP A 45 9.50 -10.89 -11.21
N GLU A 46 9.73 -12.05 -10.60
CA GLU A 46 9.98 -13.42 -11.13
C GLU A 46 11.43 -13.93 -11.21
N ARG A 47 12.45 -13.07 -11.25
CA ARG A 47 13.86 -13.52 -11.16
C ARG A 47 14.56 -12.56 -10.22
N LYS A 48 15.47 -13.05 -9.39
CA LYS A 48 16.34 -12.24 -8.51
C LYS A 48 17.29 -11.36 -9.35
N ASP A 49 16.71 -10.52 -10.20
CA ASP A 49 17.37 -9.68 -11.17
C ASP A 49 17.99 -8.51 -10.43
N LYS A 50 19.15 -8.07 -10.94
CA LYS A 50 19.81 -6.88 -10.43
C LYS A 50 18.91 -5.66 -10.60
N PRO A 51 18.91 -4.71 -9.64
CA PRO A 51 18.18 -3.47 -9.78
C PRO A 51 18.50 -2.78 -11.12
N ARG A 52 17.47 -2.36 -11.84
CA ARG A 52 17.57 -1.61 -13.10
C ARG A 52 17.26 -0.15 -12.85
N LYS A 53 17.86 0.73 -13.65
CA LYS A 53 17.70 2.18 -13.53
C LYS A 53 16.86 2.72 -14.67
N VAL A 54 16.00 3.68 -14.36
CA VAL A 54 15.36 4.54 -15.36
C VAL A 54 15.49 6.00 -14.91
N PHE A 55 15.82 6.88 -15.86
CA PHE A 55 16.05 8.29 -15.60
C PHE A 55 14.87 9.13 -16.09
N ALA A 56 14.61 10.23 -15.38
CA ALA A 56 13.57 11.18 -15.69
C ALA A 56 14.19 12.54 -16.04
N ASN A 57 13.84 13.08 -17.20
CA ASN A 57 14.37 14.38 -17.66
C ASN A 57 13.77 15.56 -16.85
N LYS A 58 12.54 15.41 -16.37
CA LYS A 58 11.82 16.47 -15.65
C LYS A 58 11.69 16.14 -14.17
N GLU A 59 10.79 15.21 -13.85
CA GLU A 59 10.34 14.93 -12.49
C GLU A 59 10.10 13.43 -12.28
N VAL A 60 10.18 13.01 -11.01
CA VAL A 60 9.74 11.70 -10.54
C VAL A 60 8.50 11.92 -9.67
N ILE A 61 7.36 11.36 -10.06
CA ILE A 61 6.08 11.49 -9.34
C ILE A 61 5.81 10.16 -8.63
N ILE A 62 5.60 10.20 -7.32
CA ILE A 62 5.36 9.00 -6.50
C ILE A 62 3.86 8.84 -6.28
N CYS A 63 3.31 7.74 -6.78
CA CYS A 63 1.89 7.38 -6.63
C CYS A 63 1.73 5.98 -6.01
N ALA A 64 2.60 5.62 -5.05
CA ALA A 64 2.65 4.26 -4.49
C ALA A 64 1.59 4.00 -3.40
N GLY A 65 0.75 5.00 -3.07
CA GLY A 65 -0.27 4.91 -2.02
C GLY A 65 0.26 5.24 -0.62
N ALA A 66 -0.63 5.30 0.37
CA ALA A 66 -0.33 5.80 1.72
C ALA A 66 0.69 4.96 2.49
N LEU A 67 0.81 3.66 2.19
CA LEU A 67 1.76 2.75 2.84
C LEU A 67 3.12 2.69 2.12
N ASN A 68 3.12 2.51 0.80
CA ASN A 68 4.36 2.30 0.07
C ASN A 68 5.10 3.60 -0.28
N THR A 69 4.41 4.74 -0.34
CA THR A 69 5.06 6.05 -0.55
C THR A 69 6.03 6.40 0.58
N PRO A 70 5.62 6.39 1.88
CA PRO A 70 6.55 6.69 2.96
C PRO A 70 7.67 5.64 3.05
N LYS A 71 7.37 4.36 2.83
CA LYS A 71 8.39 3.29 2.76
C LYS A 71 9.46 3.59 1.70
N LEU A 72 9.05 3.90 0.47
CA LEU A 72 9.97 4.20 -0.62
C LEU A 72 10.81 5.45 -0.33
N LEU A 73 10.21 6.50 0.22
CA LEU A 73 10.91 7.72 0.61
C LEU A 73 11.97 7.43 1.67
N GLN A 74 11.63 6.68 2.72
CA GLN A 74 12.56 6.30 3.78
C GLN A 74 13.71 5.44 3.24
N LEU A 75 13.43 4.42 2.43
CA LEU A 75 14.45 3.61 1.75
C LEU A 75 15.36 4.44 0.82
N SER A 76 14.85 5.57 0.35
CA SER A 76 15.56 6.53 -0.49
C SER A 76 16.19 7.69 0.31
N GLY A 77 16.28 7.59 1.64
CA GLY A 77 16.96 8.57 2.49
C GLY A 77 16.14 9.81 2.86
N ILE A 78 14.83 9.81 2.62
CA ILE A 78 13.91 10.89 3.01
C ILE A 78 12.99 10.39 4.12
N GLY A 79 13.25 10.80 5.36
CA GLY A 79 12.51 10.32 6.53
C GLY A 79 13.18 10.69 7.86
N PRO A 80 12.65 10.21 9.00
CA PRO A 80 13.16 10.59 10.31
C PRO A 80 14.62 10.17 10.49
N LYS A 81 15.49 11.12 10.82
CA LYS A 81 16.94 10.91 10.94
C LYS A 81 17.33 9.70 11.80
N ASP A 82 16.71 9.54 12.97
CA ASP A 82 17.06 8.47 13.91
C ASP A 82 16.73 7.09 13.34
N LEU A 83 15.56 6.98 12.69
CA LEU A 83 15.15 5.76 11.99
C LEU A 83 16.13 5.43 10.86
N LEU A 84 16.41 6.39 9.97
CA LEU A 84 17.33 6.19 8.85
C LEU A 84 18.73 5.79 9.31
N THR A 85 19.23 6.44 10.38
CA THR A 85 20.55 6.15 10.96
C THR A 85 20.61 4.73 11.53
N SER A 86 19.58 4.30 12.27
CA SER A 86 19.53 2.94 12.83
C SER A 86 19.54 1.82 11.78
N LEU A 87 19.06 2.13 10.56
CA LEU A 87 19.03 1.23 9.42
C LEU A 87 20.23 1.41 8.46
N ASN A 88 21.21 2.24 8.81
CA ASN A 88 22.37 2.59 7.96
C ASN A 88 21.98 3.14 6.57
N ILE A 89 20.88 3.90 6.50
CA ILE A 89 20.43 4.54 5.26
C ILE A 89 21.03 5.96 5.18
N PRO A 90 21.72 6.32 4.09
CA PRO A 90 22.20 7.68 3.89
C PRO A 90 21.06 8.68 3.89
N ILE A 91 21.16 9.71 4.72
CA ILE A 91 20.11 10.73 4.88
C ILE A 91 20.25 11.76 3.76
N VAL A 92 19.21 11.87 2.95
CA VAL A 92 19.02 12.92 1.93
C VAL A 92 18.27 14.11 2.54
N ARG A 93 17.17 13.84 3.26
CA ARG A 93 16.39 14.85 3.98
C ARG A 93 15.77 14.26 5.25
N ASP A 94 15.88 14.99 6.35
CA ASP A 94 15.22 14.67 7.61
C ASP A 94 13.81 15.28 7.61
N LEU A 95 12.79 14.42 7.55
CA LEU A 95 11.38 14.80 7.49
C LEU A 95 10.53 13.74 8.24
N PRO A 96 9.38 14.11 8.83
CA PRO A 96 8.49 13.18 9.55
C PRO A 96 7.68 12.28 8.59
N VAL A 97 8.36 11.58 7.69
CA VAL A 97 7.75 10.67 6.71
C VAL A 97 7.32 9.38 7.41
N GLY A 98 6.09 8.94 7.15
CA GLY A 98 5.50 7.74 7.75
C GLY A 98 4.63 8.03 8.99
N GLU A 99 4.64 9.27 9.46
CA GLU A 99 3.78 9.74 10.55
C GLU A 99 2.37 10.11 10.07
N ASN A 100 1.45 10.32 11.01
CA ASN A 100 0.07 10.77 10.76
C ASN A 100 -0.71 9.87 9.79
N PHE A 101 -0.50 8.55 9.88
CA PHE A 101 -1.35 7.59 9.19
C PHE A 101 -2.75 7.59 9.81
N GLN A 102 -3.77 7.71 8.95
CA GLN A 102 -5.18 7.70 9.34
C GLN A 102 -5.89 6.67 8.49
N ASP A 103 -6.60 5.77 9.14
CA ASP A 103 -7.45 4.78 8.51
C ASP A 103 -8.77 4.68 9.27
N ILE A 104 -9.77 4.09 8.64
CA ILE A 104 -11.09 3.92 9.21
C ILE A 104 -11.19 2.51 9.78
N ILE A 105 -11.51 2.41 11.07
CA ILE A 105 -11.77 1.13 11.72
C ILE A 105 -13.20 0.69 11.36
N GLY A 106 -13.32 -0.43 10.65
CA GLY A 106 -14.61 -1.06 10.36
C GLY A 106 -15.02 -2.01 11.47
N THR A 107 -16.20 -1.76 12.07
CA THR A 107 -16.84 -2.70 13.00
C THR A 107 -17.98 -3.40 12.26
N PRO A 108 -17.79 -4.62 11.73
CA PRO A 108 -18.87 -5.35 11.08
C PRO A 108 -19.90 -5.75 12.13
N PHE A 109 -21.15 -5.37 11.92
CA PHE A 109 -22.27 -5.84 12.73
C PHE A 109 -23.01 -6.93 11.97
N MET A 110 -23.16 -8.09 12.59
CA MET A 110 -23.96 -9.20 12.09
C MET A 110 -25.20 -9.32 12.98
N GLY A 111 -26.36 -8.93 12.46
CA GLY A 111 -27.65 -9.15 13.11
C GLY A 111 -28.37 -10.32 12.48
N THR A 112 -29.03 -11.14 13.30
CA THR A 112 -29.96 -12.17 12.83
C THR A 112 -31.39 -11.61 12.82
N TYR A 113 -32.22 -12.11 11.91
CA TYR A 113 -33.65 -11.82 11.91
C TYR A 113 -34.39 -12.98 12.57
N VAL A 114 -35.18 -12.69 13.59
CA VAL A 114 -36.12 -13.66 14.17
C VAL A 114 -37.35 -13.68 13.26
N GLN A 115 -37.60 -14.79 12.57
CA GLN A 115 -38.71 -14.92 11.61
C GLN A 115 -40.09 -15.08 12.28
N GLU A 116 -40.12 -15.50 13.54
CA GLU A 116 -41.35 -15.73 14.29
C GLU A 116 -41.49 -14.73 15.45
N ASN A 117 -42.70 -14.52 15.94
CA ASN A 117 -42.99 -13.68 17.13
C ASN A 117 -42.49 -14.37 18.42
N THR A 118 -41.19 -14.61 18.52
CA THR A 118 -40.51 -15.16 19.69
C THR A 118 -39.85 -14.03 20.47
N SER A 119 -40.04 -14.02 21.79
CA SER A 119 -39.29 -13.12 22.68
C SER A 119 -37.83 -13.58 22.76
N LEU A 120 -36.90 -12.66 22.51
CA LEU A 120 -35.47 -12.86 22.69
C LEU A 120 -35.11 -12.81 24.18
N VAL A 121 -34.47 -13.85 24.67
CA VAL A 121 -33.90 -13.90 26.02
C VAL A 121 -32.39 -14.00 25.87
N ALA A 122 -31.66 -12.94 26.20
CA ALA A 122 -30.22 -12.81 25.91
C ALA A 122 -29.37 -13.99 26.41
N GLU A 123 -29.68 -14.51 27.60
CA GLU A 123 -28.98 -15.65 28.21
C GLU A 123 -29.22 -16.97 27.44
N ARG A 124 -30.38 -17.12 26.82
CA ARG A 124 -30.75 -18.29 26.00
C ARG A 124 -30.24 -18.14 24.57
N ASP A 125 -30.52 -17.00 23.93
CA ASP A 125 -30.49 -16.84 22.47
C ASP A 125 -29.21 -16.17 21.92
N MET A 126 -28.40 -15.55 22.78
CA MET A 126 -27.17 -14.86 22.39
C MET A 126 -25.93 -15.38 23.14
N GLY A 127 -26.05 -16.52 23.83
CA GLY A 127 -24.94 -17.19 24.48
C GLY A 127 -23.97 -17.80 23.48
N ILE A 128 -22.67 -17.80 23.82
CA ILE A 128 -21.59 -18.39 22.99
C ILE A 128 -21.86 -19.86 22.62
N GLY A 129 -22.63 -20.59 23.43
CA GLY A 129 -22.99 -21.99 23.18
C GLY A 129 -23.78 -22.24 21.89
N ILE A 130 -24.64 -21.30 21.46
CA ILE A 130 -25.43 -21.48 20.23
C ILE A 130 -24.56 -21.42 18.98
N ILE A 131 -23.57 -20.52 18.96
CA ILE A 131 -22.64 -20.38 17.82
C ILE A 131 -21.84 -21.68 17.63
N ALA A 132 -21.55 -22.40 18.72
CA ALA A 132 -20.87 -23.70 18.66
C ALA A 132 -21.80 -24.83 18.16
N ASP A 133 -23.05 -24.87 18.63
CA ASP A 133 -24.03 -25.90 18.23
C ASP A 133 -24.46 -25.77 16.76
N GLU A 134 -24.57 -24.57 16.20
CA GLU A 134 -24.88 -24.35 14.77
C GLU A 134 -23.70 -24.65 13.83
N ALA A 135 -22.46 -24.61 14.35
CA ALA A 135 -21.27 -25.00 13.59
C ALA A 135 -21.14 -26.52 13.48
N GLU A 136 -21.54 -27.28 14.51
CA GLU A 136 -21.52 -28.75 14.48
C GLU A 136 -22.64 -29.37 13.63
N GLN A 137 -23.72 -28.64 13.36
CA GLN A 137 -24.84 -29.15 12.55
C GLN A 137 -24.67 -28.95 11.02
N ASN A 138 -23.60 -28.28 10.58
CA ASN A 138 -23.33 -28.00 9.16
C ASN A 138 -22.16 -28.82 8.56
N ASP A 139 -21.67 -29.85 9.26
CA ASP A 139 -20.73 -30.88 8.75
C ASP A 139 -21.44 -32.19 8.34
#